data_AF-A4RYT1-F1
#
_entry.id   AF-A4RYT1-F1
#
_cell.length_a   1.000
_cell.length_b   1.000
_cell.length_c   1.000
_cell.angle_alpha   90.00
_cell.angle_beta   90.00
_cell.angle_gamma   90.00
#
_symmetry.space_group_name_H-M   'P 1'
#
loop_
_entity.id
_entity.type
_entity.pdbx_description
1 polymer ?
#
loop_
_entity_poly.entity_id
_entity_poly.type
_entity_poly.pdbx_seq_one_letter_code
_entity_poly.pdbx_strand_id
1 'polypeptide(L)'
;MDMVEEKERLLRSCGLEDMFMGLKANENEICLALYPEMCRAVDGVSDARGRLRLVIEAALAGNLFDAGAAAAVQNVAFCDTEQAVCDYPEDEQKRFNLDASQLFATFAKAQEKVLRPESGWKFDSFEEIDARLRSGAPWKRVLIFCDNAGADTMGMVLLARYLASLNADTHVALVANTTAALNDITFDELRRFVSSCVKSDDTLRALVDEGRVQCLPSGATSTLLDFSRVSQDLASYVNGASVRENDWLVVLDGMGRSLESNWNAASYMSPGVDVLSLAMVKSEINARRLGAEVYDCVVRLNTAPNVS
;
A
#
# COMPACT_ATOMS: atom_id res chain seq x y z
N MET A 1 -14.70 -1.42 21.30
CA MET A 1 -14.53 -0.39 20.27
C MET A 1 -13.20 0.26 20.56
N ASP A 2 -12.28 0.19 19.62
CA ASP A 2 -10.97 0.81 19.77
C ASP A 2 -11.11 2.35 19.75
N MET A 3 -10.21 3.07 20.43
CA MET A 3 -10.21 4.53 20.56
C MET A 3 -10.23 5.22 19.19
N VAL A 4 -9.57 4.62 18.20
CA VAL A 4 -9.53 5.15 16.83
C VAL A 4 -10.87 5.01 16.13
N GLU A 5 -11.55 3.87 16.30
CA GLU A 5 -12.88 3.63 15.73
C GLU A 5 -13.94 4.57 16.35
N GLU A 6 -13.85 4.81 17.66
CA GLU A 6 -14.74 5.75 18.35
C GLU A 6 -14.51 7.20 17.90
N LYS A 7 -13.26 7.60 17.69
CA LYS A 7 -12.92 8.91 17.12
C LYS A 7 -13.58 9.12 15.75
N GLU A 8 -13.48 8.16 14.83
CA GLU A 8 -14.11 8.24 13.51
C GLU A 8 -15.65 8.18 13.60
N ARG A 9 -16.20 7.41 14.55
CA ARG A 9 -17.66 7.38 14.81
C ARG A 9 -18.17 8.76 15.26
N LEU A 10 -17.46 9.43 16.16
CA LEU A 10 -17.83 10.74 16.69
C LEU A 10 -17.77 11.82 15.60
N LEU A 11 -16.71 11.85 14.78
CA LEU A 11 -16.59 12.77 13.64
C LEU A 11 -17.79 12.65 12.70
N ARG A 12 -18.13 11.42 12.29
CA ARG A 12 -19.31 11.15 11.45
C ARG A 12 -20.61 11.57 12.10
N SER A 13 -20.79 11.34 13.40
CA SER A 13 -21.99 11.76 14.12
C SER A 13 -22.18 13.28 14.16
N CYS A 14 -21.10 14.04 13.97
CA CYS A 14 -21.10 15.49 13.84
C CYS A 14 -21.23 15.99 12.38
N GLY A 15 -21.42 15.09 11.41
CA GLY A 15 -21.50 15.41 9.98
C GLY A 15 -20.15 15.58 9.28
N LEU A 16 -19.04 15.20 9.94
CA LEU A 16 -17.70 15.20 9.36
C LEU A 16 -17.40 13.78 8.84
N GLU A 17 -17.91 13.47 7.64
CA GLU A 17 -17.82 12.12 7.07
C GLU A 17 -16.41 11.77 6.58
N ASP A 18 -15.71 12.73 5.97
CA ASP A 18 -14.35 12.59 5.49
C ASP A 18 -13.65 13.94 5.48
N MET A 19 -12.86 14.22 6.53
CA MET A 19 -12.10 15.47 6.64
C MET A 19 -10.89 15.52 5.70
N PHE A 20 -10.45 14.38 5.16
CA PHE A 20 -9.25 14.25 4.33
C PHE A 20 -9.57 14.11 2.84
N MET A 21 -10.85 14.12 2.45
CA MET A 21 -11.30 13.94 1.07
C MET A 21 -10.53 14.80 0.05
N GLY A 22 -10.36 16.09 0.34
CA GLY A 22 -9.62 17.01 -0.53
C GLY A 22 -8.14 16.68 -0.64
N LEU A 23 -7.50 16.34 0.48
CA LEU A 23 -6.09 15.95 0.51
C LEU A 23 -5.85 14.65 -0.26
N LYS A 24 -6.66 13.61 0.01
CA LYS A 24 -6.61 12.32 -0.69
C LYS A 24 -6.82 12.49 -2.19
N ALA A 25 -7.79 13.31 -2.60
CA ALA A 25 -8.05 13.57 -4.02
C ALA A 25 -6.85 14.22 -4.72
N ASN A 26 -6.23 15.21 -4.08
CA ASN A 26 -5.05 15.88 -4.62
C ASN A 26 -3.84 14.93 -4.73
N GLU A 27 -3.59 14.11 -3.70
CA GLU A 27 -2.50 13.15 -3.72
C GLU A 27 -2.71 12.05 -4.75
N ASN A 28 -3.96 11.58 -4.90
CA ASN A 28 -4.33 10.64 -5.96
C ASN A 28 -4.07 11.24 -7.35
N GLU A 29 -4.42 12.51 -7.59
CA GLU A 29 -4.18 13.19 -8.88
C GLU A 29 -2.69 13.25 -9.22
N ILE A 30 -1.84 13.65 -8.25
CA ILE A 30 -0.38 13.68 -8.42
C ILE A 30 0.17 12.28 -8.73
N CYS A 31 -0.28 11.27 -8.00
CA CYS A 31 0.22 9.90 -8.19
C CYS A 31 -0.26 9.28 -9.50
N LEU A 32 -1.46 9.61 -9.97
CA LEU A 32 -1.96 9.21 -11.28
C LEU A 32 -1.13 9.83 -12.43
N ALA A 33 -0.63 11.05 -12.27
CA ALA A 33 0.29 11.66 -13.24
C ALA A 33 1.67 10.98 -13.25
N LEU A 34 2.14 10.50 -12.09
CA LEU A 34 3.41 9.79 -11.92
C LEU A 34 3.34 8.31 -12.37
N TYR A 35 2.19 7.68 -12.21
CA TYR A 35 1.99 6.24 -12.41
C TYR A 35 2.53 5.67 -13.75
N PRO A 36 2.36 6.33 -14.92
CA PRO A 36 2.89 5.82 -16.18
C PRO A 36 4.42 5.73 -16.21
N GLU A 37 5.12 6.67 -15.57
CA GLU A 37 6.59 6.62 -15.45
C GLU A 37 7.03 5.48 -14.53
N MET A 38 6.30 5.25 -13.43
CA MET A 38 6.57 4.11 -12.55
C MET A 38 6.37 2.77 -13.26
N CYS A 39 5.32 2.63 -14.07
CA CYS A 39 5.10 1.43 -14.89
C CYS A 39 6.26 1.21 -15.86
N ARG A 40 6.70 2.25 -16.58
CA ARG A 40 7.86 2.18 -17.48
C ARG A 40 9.15 1.81 -16.76
N ALA A 41 9.38 2.36 -15.57
CA ALA A 41 10.54 2.02 -14.75
C ALA A 41 10.53 0.54 -14.36
N VAL A 42 9.39 0.02 -13.89
CA VAL A 42 9.24 -1.41 -13.55
C VAL A 42 9.40 -2.31 -14.77
N ASP A 43 8.74 -2.00 -15.88
CA ASP A 43 8.80 -2.83 -17.09
C ASP A 43 10.19 -2.81 -17.76
N GLY A 44 10.93 -1.70 -17.61
CA GLY A 44 12.28 -1.52 -18.11
C GLY A 44 13.34 -2.35 -17.37
N VAL A 45 13.07 -2.81 -16.15
CA VAL A 45 13.97 -3.74 -15.45
C VAL A 45 13.89 -5.10 -16.13
N SER A 46 15.03 -5.69 -16.48
CA SER A 46 15.08 -6.90 -17.33
C SER A 46 14.75 -8.19 -16.59
N ASP A 47 15.19 -8.31 -15.34
CA ASP A 47 15.06 -9.53 -14.54
C ASP A 47 13.90 -9.45 -13.51
N ALA A 48 13.30 -10.60 -13.23
CA ALA A 48 12.13 -10.67 -12.35
C ALA A 48 12.44 -10.24 -10.90
N ARG A 49 13.65 -10.50 -10.41
CA ARG A 49 14.09 -10.17 -9.05
C ARG A 49 14.27 -8.66 -8.89
N GLY A 50 14.84 -7.99 -9.87
CA GLY A 50 14.94 -6.54 -9.94
C GLY A 50 13.57 -5.87 -9.98
N ARG A 51 12.63 -6.41 -10.77
CA ARG A 51 11.24 -5.91 -10.79
C ARG A 51 10.56 -6.06 -9.43
N LEU A 52 10.68 -7.23 -8.80
CA LEU A 52 10.14 -7.47 -7.45
C LEU A 52 10.69 -6.44 -6.45
N ARG A 53 12.01 -6.24 -6.46
CA ARG A 53 12.69 -5.28 -5.60
C ARG A 53 12.13 -3.87 -5.79
N LEU A 54 12.11 -3.37 -7.02
CA LEU A 54 11.63 -2.02 -7.32
C LEU A 54 10.17 -1.81 -6.90
N VAL A 55 9.33 -2.84 -7.09
CA VAL A 55 7.91 -2.78 -6.70
C VAL A 55 7.74 -2.76 -5.18
N ILE A 56 8.51 -3.55 -4.43
CA ILE A 56 8.51 -3.48 -2.95
C ILE A 56 9.05 -2.13 -2.46
N GLU A 57 10.13 -1.62 -3.05
CA GLU A 57 10.69 -0.31 -2.71
C GLU A 57 9.69 0.83 -3.04
N ALA A 58 8.94 0.74 -4.14
CA ALA A 58 7.88 1.68 -4.47
C ALA A 58 6.71 1.63 -3.47
N ALA A 59 6.32 0.43 -3.01
CA ALA A 59 5.34 0.26 -1.94
C ALA A 59 5.80 0.92 -0.63
N LEU A 60 7.03 0.66 -0.19
CA LEU A 60 7.59 1.27 1.03
C LEU A 60 7.74 2.79 0.92
N ALA A 61 8.14 3.30 -0.25
CA ALA A 61 8.26 4.74 -0.49
C ALA A 61 6.90 5.41 -0.45
N GLY A 62 5.86 4.76 -1.02
CA GLY A 62 4.48 5.20 -0.90
C GLY A 62 4.04 5.34 0.55
N ASN A 63 4.31 4.33 1.38
CA ASN A 63 3.96 4.36 2.80
C ASN A 63 4.76 5.41 3.60
N LEU A 64 6.01 5.72 3.21
CA LEU A 64 6.80 6.82 3.79
C LEU A 64 6.16 8.20 3.51
N PHE A 65 5.56 8.37 2.33
CA PHE A 65 4.84 9.59 1.96
C PHE A 65 3.41 9.55 2.49
N ASP A 66 3.28 9.73 3.80
CA ASP A 66 1.99 9.93 4.45
C ASP A 66 1.26 11.16 3.91
N ALA A 67 -0.07 11.20 4.02
CA ALA A 67 -0.83 12.34 3.54
C ALA A 67 -0.53 13.56 4.42
N GLY A 68 0.14 14.55 3.84
CA GLY A 68 0.79 15.65 4.56
C GLY A 68 2.29 15.75 4.30
N ALA A 69 2.95 14.67 3.86
CA ALA A 69 4.32 14.68 3.36
C ALA A 69 4.41 15.11 1.88
N ALA A 70 3.31 15.17 1.13
CA ALA A 70 3.29 15.89 -0.14
C ALA A 70 3.72 17.37 0.04
N ALA A 71 3.42 17.98 1.20
CA ALA A 71 3.97 19.29 1.58
C ALA A 71 5.48 19.22 1.90
N ALA A 72 5.99 18.10 2.41
CA ALA A 72 7.43 17.87 2.56
C ALA A 72 8.13 17.65 1.22
N VAL A 73 7.47 17.04 0.23
CA VAL A 73 7.92 16.99 -1.17
C VAL A 73 7.95 18.38 -1.80
N GLN A 74 6.92 19.21 -1.54
CA GLN A 74 6.90 20.62 -1.92
C GLN A 74 8.06 21.41 -1.27
N ASN A 75 8.45 21.09 -0.03
CA ASN A 75 9.59 21.72 0.66
C ASN A 75 10.95 21.13 0.24
N VAL A 76 11.06 19.85 -0.13
CA VAL A 76 12.32 19.24 -0.61
C VAL A 76 12.67 19.72 -2.03
N ALA A 77 11.69 20.18 -2.81
CA ALA A 77 11.96 20.88 -4.07
C ALA A 77 12.50 22.32 -3.85
N PHE A 78 12.43 22.88 -2.64
CA PHE A 78 12.81 24.27 -2.34
C PHE A 78 13.77 24.48 -1.15
N CYS A 79 14.16 23.46 -0.40
CA CYS A 79 15.05 23.60 0.75
C CYS A 79 16.41 22.94 0.54
N ASP A 80 17.30 23.65 -0.16
CA ASP A 80 18.75 23.61 0.12
C ASP A 80 19.16 24.67 1.16
N THR A 81 18.21 25.38 1.78
CA THR A 81 18.50 26.39 2.81
C THR A 81 17.48 26.35 3.94
N GLU A 82 18.00 26.57 5.14
CA GLU A 82 17.37 26.54 6.47
C GLU A 82 15.96 27.14 6.53
N GLN A 83 15.16 26.54 7.43
CA GLN A 83 13.83 26.97 7.91
C GLN A 83 13.54 28.46 7.71
N ALA A 84 12.78 28.78 6.67
CA ALA A 84 12.10 30.06 6.53
C ALA A 84 10.58 29.87 6.71
N VAL A 85 10.01 30.82 7.44
CA VAL A 85 8.64 30.90 7.95
C VAL A 85 7.57 30.56 6.90
N CYS A 86 6.56 29.81 7.32
CA CYS A 86 5.37 29.46 6.53
C CYS A 86 4.51 30.69 6.25
N ASP A 87 4.56 31.22 5.04
CA ASP A 87 3.48 32.03 4.48
C ASP A 87 2.59 31.12 3.63
N TYR A 88 1.31 31.01 3.97
CA TYR A 88 0.28 30.42 3.11
C TYR A 88 -0.03 31.45 2.01
N PRO A 89 0.31 31.22 0.73
CA PRO A 89 -0.13 32.11 -0.32
C PRO A 89 -1.65 31.94 -0.51
N GLU A 90 -2.41 33.03 -0.48
CA GLU A 90 -3.87 33.07 -0.66
C GLU A 90 -4.34 32.65 -2.08
N ASP A 91 -3.43 32.27 -2.97
CA ASP A 91 -3.72 31.94 -4.36
C ASP A 91 -3.88 30.41 -4.57
N GLU A 92 -5.10 29.89 -4.40
CA GLU A 92 -5.52 28.51 -4.74
C GLU A 92 -5.35 28.13 -6.24
N GLN A 93 -4.82 29.02 -7.07
CA GLN A 93 -4.81 28.90 -8.54
C GLN A 93 -3.47 28.50 -9.18
N LYS A 94 -2.41 28.25 -8.40
CA LYS A 94 -1.22 27.54 -8.93
C LYS A 94 -1.42 26.03 -8.82
N ARG A 95 -2.41 25.52 -9.57
CA ARG A 95 -2.56 24.09 -9.87
C ARG A 95 -1.24 23.57 -10.42
N PHE A 96 -0.74 22.50 -9.81
CA PHE A 96 0.53 21.83 -10.05
C PHE A 96 0.92 21.74 -11.54
N ASN A 97 1.86 22.59 -11.98
CA ASN A 97 2.60 22.41 -13.23
C ASN A 97 3.94 21.69 -12.95
N LEU A 98 3.92 20.63 -12.14
CA LEU A 98 5.08 19.75 -12.03
C LEU A 98 5.01 18.78 -13.22
N ASP A 99 5.97 18.89 -14.12
CA ASP A 99 6.17 17.93 -15.21
C ASP A 99 6.32 16.52 -14.60
N ALA A 100 5.72 15.50 -15.24
CA ALA A 100 5.75 14.11 -14.76
C ALA A 100 7.20 13.64 -14.48
N SER A 101 8.16 14.13 -15.27
CA SER A 101 9.59 13.88 -15.07
C SER A 101 10.12 14.42 -13.73
N GLN A 102 9.65 15.59 -13.28
CA GLN A 102 10.03 16.19 -12.00
C GLN A 102 9.38 15.48 -10.81
N LEU A 103 8.12 15.07 -10.95
CA LEU A 103 7.44 14.23 -9.96
C LEU A 103 8.18 12.90 -9.78
N PHE A 104 8.56 12.27 -10.90
CA PHE A 104 9.33 11.04 -10.89
C PHE A 104 10.68 11.20 -10.20
N ALA A 105 11.43 12.26 -10.52
CA ALA A 105 12.70 12.54 -9.86
C ALA A 105 12.54 12.74 -8.34
N THR A 106 11.46 13.38 -7.91
CA THR A 106 11.19 13.58 -6.48
C THR A 106 10.80 12.29 -5.78
N PHE A 107 9.98 11.46 -6.42
CA PHE A 107 9.64 10.14 -5.89
C PHE A 107 10.89 9.25 -5.78
N ALA A 108 11.77 9.26 -6.79
CA ALA A 108 13.03 8.53 -6.78
C ALA A 108 13.93 8.94 -5.60
N LYS A 109 14.04 10.24 -5.28
CA LYS A 109 14.79 10.71 -4.11
C LYS A 109 14.26 10.18 -2.78
N ALA A 110 12.97 9.90 -2.67
CA ALA A 110 12.42 9.31 -1.46
C ALA A 110 12.51 7.78 -1.45
N GLN A 111 12.49 7.14 -2.62
CA GLN A 111 12.86 5.73 -2.73
C GLN A 111 14.25 5.49 -2.16
N GLU A 112 15.20 6.42 -2.30
CA GLU A 112 16.56 6.33 -1.70
C GLU A 112 16.55 6.02 -0.19
N LYS A 113 15.53 6.49 0.55
CA LYS A 113 15.39 6.27 1.99
C LYS A 113 14.88 4.87 2.35
N VAL A 114 14.32 4.15 1.39
CA VAL A 114 13.72 2.82 1.58
C VAL A 114 14.37 1.74 0.71
N LEU A 115 15.38 2.10 -0.10
CA LEU A 115 16.14 1.14 -0.88
C LEU A 115 16.66 0.03 0.03
N ARG A 116 16.55 -1.21 -0.44
CA ARG A 116 17.09 -2.37 0.28
C ARG A 116 18.62 -2.25 0.38
N PRO A 117 19.20 -2.06 1.58
CA PRO A 117 20.65 -2.01 1.72
C PRO A 117 21.26 -3.41 1.51
N GLU A 118 22.58 -3.50 1.35
CA GLU A 118 23.27 -4.81 1.23
C GLU A 118 23.05 -5.70 2.46
N SER A 119 22.88 -5.10 3.64
CA SER A 119 22.55 -5.79 4.89
C SER A 119 21.10 -6.28 4.98
N GLY A 120 20.25 -5.90 4.02
CA GLY A 120 18.81 -6.07 4.10
C GLY A 120 18.13 -5.05 5.01
N TRP A 121 16.81 -4.94 4.88
CA TRP A 121 15.98 -4.14 5.80
C TRP A 121 16.01 -4.73 7.22
N LYS A 122 15.52 -3.96 8.20
CA LYS A 122 15.43 -4.41 9.60
C LYS A 122 14.64 -5.70 9.74
N PHE A 123 13.51 -5.77 9.05
CA PHE A 123 12.79 -7.02 8.82
C PHE A 123 12.76 -7.25 7.32
N ASP A 124 13.41 -8.32 6.87
CA ASP A 124 13.67 -8.57 5.47
C ASP A 124 13.40 -10.04 5.16
N SER A 125 12.32 -10.26 4.42
CA SER A 125 11.95 -11.56 3.84
C SER A 125 12.03 -11.52 2.31
N PHE A 126 12.86 -10.65 1.75
CA PHE A 126 12.95 -10.46 0.31
C PHE A 126 13.36 -11.75 -0.39
N GLU A 127 14.35 -12.46 0.16
CA GLU A 127 14.87 -13.70 -0.43
C GLU A 127 13.81 -14.81 -0.43
N GLU A 128 13.00 -14.91 0.63
CA GLU A 128 11.91 -15.87 0.76
C GLU A 128 10.79 -15.59 -0.25
N ILE A 129 10.38 -14.33 -0.39
CA ILE A 129 9.38 -13.90 -1.37
C ILE A 129 9.87 -14.20 -2.79
N ASP A 130 11.09 -13.81 -3.09
CA ASP A 130 11.73 -13.99 -4.39
C ASP A 130 11.91 -15.48 -4.75
N ALA A 131 12.30 -16.30 -3.78
CA ALA A 131 12.36 -17.75 -3.93
C ALA A 131 10.97 -18.37 -4.16
N ARG A 132 9.95 -17.92 -3.42
CA ARG A 132 8.55 -18.38 -3.57
C ARG A 132 8.04 -18.10 -4.98
N LEU A 133 8.23 -16.88 -5.48
CA LEU A 133 7.81 -16.49 -6.82
C LEU A 133 8.54 -17.25 -7.93
N ARG A 134 9.82 -17.60 -7.73
CA ARG A 134 10.58 -18.41 -8.69
C ARG A 134 10.30 -19.92 -8.62
N SER A 135 9.74 -20.43 -7.53
CA SER A 135 9.57 -21.87 -7.30
C SER A 135 8.62 -22.58 -8.27
N GLY A 136 7.95 -21.85 -9.17
CA GLY A 136 6.91 -22.38 -10.05
C GLY A 136 5.56 -22.58 -9.35
N ALA A 137 5.47 -22.25 -8.06
CA ALA A 137 4.24 -22.25 -7.28
C ALA A 137 3.99 -20.87 -6.65
N PRO A 138 3.82 -19.79 -7.45
CA PRO A 138 3.45 -18.49 -6.90
C PRO A 138 2.05 -18.55 -6.26
N TRP A 139 1.75 -17.58 -5.40
CA TRP A 139 0.41 -17.46 -4.80
C TRP A 139 -0.66 -17.31 -5.88
N LYS A 140 -1.77 -18.03 -5.72
CA LYS A 140 -2.91 -17.97 -6.63
C LYS A 140 -3.95 -16.95 -6.19
N ARG A 141 -4.01 -16.64 -4.89
CA ARG A 141 -4.91 -15.63 -4.34
C ARG A 141 -4.13 -14.68 -3.46
N VAL A 142 -4.22 -13.39 -3.77
CA VAL A 142 -3.56 -12.33 -3.01
C VAL A 142 -4.61 -11.34 -2.56
N LEU A 143 -4.63 -11.02 -1.27
CA LEU A 143 -5.37 -9.90 -0.71
C LEU A 143 -4.37 -8.82 -0.33
N ILE A 144 -4.55 -7.60 -0.79
CA ILE A 144 -3.72 -6.45 -0.41
C ILE A 144 -4.59 -5.45 0.34
N PHE A 145 -4.42 -5.37 1.65
CA PHE A 145 -5.15 -4.41 2.48
C PHE A 145 -4.43 -3.07 2.46
N CYS A 146 -4.87 -2.17 1.58
CA CYS A 146 -4.26 -0.86 1.34
C CYS A 146 -4.42 0.08 2.55
N ASP A 147 -3.41 0.90 2.79
CA ASP A 147 -3.38 1.91 3.85
C ASP A 147 -3.85 3.27 3.30
N ASN A 148 -2.92 4.13 2.86
CA ASN A 148 -3.22 5.53 2.51
C ASN A 148 -3.57 5.74 1.03
N ALA A 149 -4.24 6.84 0.74
CA ALA A 149 -4.38 7.35 -0.62
C ALA A 149 -3.03 7.81 -1.22
N GLY A 150 -3.01 8.14 -2.51
CA GLY A 150 -1.83 8.70 -3.17
C GLY A 150 -0.74 7.68 -3.43
N ALA A 151 0.49 7.97 -2.98
CA ALA A 151 1.68 7.24 -3.37
C ALA A 151 1.68 5.80 -2.82
N ASP A 152 1.07 5.62 -1.65
CA ASP A 152 0.89 4.32 -1.00
C ASP A 152 -0.01 3.40 -1.84
N THR A 153 -1.21 3.90 -2.18
CA THR A 153 -2.12 3.21 -3.11
C THR A 153 -1.45 2.92 -4.46
N MET A 154 -0.67 3.87 -5.01
CA MET A 154 0.08 3.64 -6.26
C MET A 154 1.05 2.47 -6.14
N GLY A 155 1.81 2.39 -5.04
CA GLY A 155 2.72 1.28 -4.74
C GLY A 155 1.99 -0.06 -4.65
N MET A 156 0.84 -0.10 -3.96
CA MET A 156 0.01 -1.31 -3.88
C MET A 156 -0.56 -1.73 -5.24
N VAL A 157 -0.95 -0.79 -6.09
CA VAL A 157 -1.41 -1.08 -7.47
C VAL A 157 -0.27 -1.65 -8.32
N LEU A 158 0.95 -1.11 -8.21
CA LEU A 158 2.13 -1.66 -8.88
C LEU A 158 2.44 -3.09 -8.39
N LEU A 159 2.30 -3.35 -7.09
CA LEU A 159 2.44 -4.69 -6.52
C LEU A 159 1.38 -5.66 -7.03
N ALA A 160 0.11 -5.26 -7.05
CA ALA A 160 -0.96 -6.06 -7.60
C ALA A 160 -0.74 -6.41 -9.07
N ARG A 161 -0.38 -5.40 -9.87
CA ARG A 161 -0.04 -5.55 -11.29
C ARG A 161 1.09 -6.54 -11.49
N TYR A 162 2.20 -6.37 -10.75
CA TYR A 162 3.36 -7.24 -10.84
C TYR A 162 2.99 -8.69 -10.47
N LEU A 163 2.42 -8.93 -9.29
CA LEU A 163 2.09 -10.28 -8.82
C LEU A 163 1.13 -11.01 -9.77
N ALA A 164 0.07 -10.33 -10.21
CA ALA A 164 -0.88 -10.91 -11.16
C ALA A 164 -0.24 -11.20 -12.53
N SER A 165 0.70 -10.36 -13.00
CA SER A 165 1.38 -10.60 -14.28
C SER A 165 2.28 -11.84 -14.30
N LEU A 166 2.70 -12.35 -13.13
CA LEU A 166 3.66 -13.47 -13.05
C LEU A 166 3.08 -14.82 -13.46
N ASN A 167 1.78 -15.04 -13.23
CA ASN A 167 1.13 -16.31 -13.48
C ASN A 167 -0.36 -16.11 -13.75
N ALA A 168 -0.89 -16.71 -14.82
CA ALA A 168 -2.30 -16.64 -15.22
C ALA A 168 -3.30 -17.03 -14.11
N ASP A 169 -2.92 -17.90 -13.18
CA ASP A 169 -3.78 -18.37 -12.08
C ASP A 169 -3.77 -17.42 -10.86
N THR A 170 -2.88 -16.41 -10.84
CA THR A 170 -2.81 -15.43 -9.76
C THR A 170 -3.90 -14.39 -9.93
N HIS A 171 -4.79 -14.30 -8.93
CA HIS A 171 -5.78 -13.25 -8.77
C HIS A 171 -5.46 -12.41 -7.53
N VAL A 172 -5.51 -11.09 -7.69
CA VAL A 172 -5.23 -10.11 -6.65
C VAL A 172 -6.48 -9.28 -6.37
N ALA A 173 -6.85 -9.15 -5.10
CA ALA A 173 -7.83 -8.19 -4.65
C ALA A 173 -7.14 -7.08 -3.86
N LEU A 174 -7.27 -5.84 -4.34
CA LEU A 174 -6.94 -4.64 -3.58
C LEU A 174 -8.12 -4.32 -2.66
N VAL A 175 -7.87 -4.31 -1.35
CA VAL A 175 -8.89 -4.23 -0.32
C VAL A 175 -8.73 -2.91 0.44
N ALA A 176 -9.79 -2.10 0.48
CA ALA A 176 -9.76 -0.76 1.05
C ALA A 176 -10.93 -0.52 2.01
N ASN A 177 -10.82 0.50 2.87
CA ASN A 177 -11.83 0.80 3.87
C ASN A 177 -13.19 1.10 3.24
N THR A 178 -14.27 0.65 3.86
CA THR A 178 -15.63 0.98 3.37
C THR A 178 -15.97 2.43 3.65
N THR A 179 -15.42 3.00 4.73
CA THR A 179 -15.66 4.39 5.13
C THR A 179 -14.34 5.09 5.41
N ALA A 180 -14.30 6.41 5.25
CA ALA A 180 -13.11 7.19 5.54
C ALA A 180 -12.64 7.03 7.00
N ALA A 181 -11.32 7.03 7.17
CA ALA A 181 -10.62 7.10 8.44
C ALA A 181 -9.26 7.74 8.18
N LEU A 182 -9.04 8.96 8.68
CA LEU A 182 -7.91 9.81 8.27
C LEU A 182 -7.75 9.82 6.73
N ASN A 183 -6.52 9.67 6.26
CA ASN A 183 -6.12 9.63 4.85
C ASN A 183 -6.14 8.23 4.23
N ASP A 184 -6.70 7.24 4.92
CA ASP A 184 -6.87 5.90 4.36
C ASP A 184 -7.68 5.95 3.07
N ILE A 185 -7.25 5.19 2.08
CA ILE A 185 -8.00 5.04 0.82
C ILE A 185 -9.30 4.29 1.11
N THR A 186 -10.42 4.84 0.65
CA THR A 186 -11.72 4.14 0.70
C THR A 186 -11.91 3.27 -0.53
N PHE A 187 -12.83 2.30 -0.47
CA PHE A 187 -13.19 1.43 -1.57
C PHE A 187 -13.58 2.19 -2.83
N ASP A 188 -14.41 3.22 -2.69
CA ASP A 188 -14.86 4.04 -3.83
C ASP A 188 -13.70 4.83 -4.45
N GLU A 189 -12.80 5.36 -3.62
CA GLU A 189 -11.61 6.08 -4.10
C GLU A 189 -10.62 5.14 -4.79
N LEU A 190 -10.36 3.96 -4.19
CA LEU A 190 -9.50 2.92 -4.77
C LEU A 190 -10.04 2.49 -6.15
N ARG A 191 -11.34 2.27 -6.28
CA ARG A 191 -11.97 1.93 -7.57
C ARG A 191 -11.73 3.01 -8.63
N ARG A 192 -11.88 4.28 -8.26
CA ARG A 192 -11.65 5.41 -9.18
C ARG A 192 -10.17 5.54 -9.54
N PHE A 193 -9.27 5.29 -8.58
CA PHE A 193 -7.83 5.30 -8.79
C PHE A 193 -7.42 4.22 -9.79
N VAL A 194 -7.79 2.95 -9.55
CA VAL A 194 -7.53 1.82 -10.46
C VAL A 194 -8.14 2.07 -11.84
N SER A 195 -9.38 2.57 -11.91
CA SER A 195 -10.03 2.93 -13.18
C SER A 195 -9.31 4.03 -13.96
N SER A 196 -8.50 4.84 -13.28
CA SER A 196 -7.67 5.87 -13.92
C SER A 196 -6.33 5.29 -14.37
N CYS A 197 -5.70 4.43 -13.55
CA CYS A 197 -4.47 3.72 -13.90
C CYS A 197 -4.59 2.92 -15.21
N VAL A 198 -5.70 2.18 -15.40
CA VAL A 198 -5.91 1.34 -16.61
C VAL A 198 -5.97 2.14 -17.92
N LYS A 199 -6.14 3.46 -17.87
CA LYS A 199 -6.14 4.31 -19.07
C LYS A 199 -4.75 4.45 -19.69
N SER A 200 -3.70 4.30 -18.88
CA SER A 200 -2.30 4.44 -19.27
C SER A 200 -1.48 3.15 -19.11
N ASP A 201 -2.10 2.06 -18.65
CA ASP A 201 -1.44 0.77 -18.41
C ASP A 201 -2.25 -0.40 -18.99
N ASP A 202 -1.82 -0.86 -20.15
CA ASP A 202 -2.44 -1.97 -20.88
C ASP A 202 -2.39 -3.29 -20.10
N THR A 203 -1.32 -3.51 -19.32
CA THR A 203 -1.14 -4.72 -18.52
C THR A 203 -2.17 -4.76 -17.40
N LEU A 204 -2.27 -3.69 -16.61
CA LEU A 204 -3.29 -3.62 -15.55
C LEU A 204 -4.71 -3.69 -16.13
N ARG A 205 -4.95 -3.01 -17.27
CA ARG A 205 -6.24 -3.07 -17.96
C ARG A 205 -6.65 -4.50 -18.29
N ALA A 206 -5.77 -5.27 -18.94
CA ALA A 206 -6.06 -6.67 -19.27
C ALA A 206 -6.33 -7.50 -18.01
N LEU A 207 -5.54 -7.32 -16.95
CA LEU A 207 -5.72 -8.02 -15.68
C LEU A 207 -7.07 -7.68 -15.00
N VAL A 208 -7.52 -6.42 -15.09
CA VAL A 208 -8.82 -5.99 -14.57
C VAL A 208 -9.96 -6.55 -15.42
N ASP A 209 -9.86 -6.47 -16.75
CA ASP A 209 -10.88 -6.99 -17.67
C ASP A 209 -11.06 -8.52 -17.54
N GLU A 210 -9.98 -9.24 -17.24
CA GLU A 210 -10.00 -10.68 -16.96
C GLU A 210 -10.48 -11.03 -15.53
N GLY A 211 -10.76 -10.04 -14.68
CA GLY A 211 -11.15 -10.25 -13.27
C GLY A 211 -10.00 -10.80 -12.39
N ARG A 212 -8.76 -10.61 -12.82
CA ARG A 212 -7.54 -11.05 -12.13
C ARG A 212 -6.99 -9.99 -11.18
N VAL A 213 -7.30 -8.72 -11.41
CA VAL A 213 -7.13 -7.64 -10.43
C VAL A 213 -8.48 -6.99 -10.19
N GLN A 214 -8.91 -6.90 -8.94
CA GLN A 214 -10.17 -6.25 -8.57
C GLN A 214 -10.07 -5.49 -7.25
N CYS A 215 -11.02 -4.60 -6.99
CA CYS A 215 -11.13 -3.88 -5.72
C CYS A 215 -12.23 -4.51 -4.86
N LEU A 216 -12.03 -4.61 -3.55
CA LEU A 216 -13.03 -5.06 -2.59
C LEU A 216 -13.14 -4.11 -1.39
N PRO A 217 -14.35 -3.90 -0.84
CA PRO A 217 -14.50 -3.17 0.42
C PRO A 217 -14.09 -4.08 1.59
N SER A 218 -13.32 -3.56 2.55
CA SER A 218 -12.88 -4.32 3.73
C SER A 218 -13.98 -4.47 4.77
N GLY A 219 -14.91 -3.52 4.85
CA GLY A 219 -15.84 -3.36 5.97
C GLY A 219 -15.27 -2.52 7.12
N ALA A 220 -13.98 -2.21 7.09
CA ALA A 220 -13.32 -1.43 8.13
C ALA A 220 -13.70 0.05 8.06
N THR A 221 -13.73 0.66 9.25
CA THR A 221 -14.15 2.05 9.47
C THR A 221 -13.18 2.85 10.34
N SER A 222 -11.96 2.35 10.53
CA SER A 222 -10.87 2.94 11.30
C SER A 222 -9.54 2.70 10.57
N THR A 223 -8.45 3.29 11.08
CA THR A 223 -7.10 3.11 10.52
C THR A 223 -6.45 1.79 10.94
N LEU A 224 -7.10 1.02 11.80
CA LEU A 224 -6.69 -0.32 12.20
C LEU A 224 -7.56 -1.36 11.51
N LEU A 225 -7.03 -2.56 11.33
CA LEU A 225 -7.74 -3.65 10.66
C LEU A 225 -8.06 -4.77 11.65
N ASP A 226 -9.35 -5.08 11.80
CA ASP A 226 -9.87 -6.15 12.64
C ASP A 226 -10.47 -7.26 11.76
N PHE A 227 -9.75 -8.36 11.61
CA PHE A 227 -10.18 -9.49 10.77
C PHE A 227 -11.43 -10.22 11.29
N SER A 228 -11.86 -9.99 12.53
CA SER A 228 -13.13 -10.54 13.02
C SER A 228 -14.36 -9.80 12.45
N ARG A 229 -14.15 -8.62 11.84
CA ARG A 229 -15.19 -7.75 11.28
C ARG A 229 -14.84 -7.32 9.86
N VAL A 230 -15.23 -8.14 8.90
CA VAL A 230 -15.05 -7.88 7.47
C VAL A 230 -16.37 -7.67 6.75
N SER A 231 -16.33 -7.04 5.57
CA SER A 231 -17.50 -6.90 4.71
C SER A 231 -18.00 -8.26 4.21
N GLN A 232 -19.27 -8.32 3.86
CA GLN A 232 -19.87 -9.49 3.24
C GLN A 232 -19.23 -9.81 1.87
N ASP A 233 -18.83 -8.80 1.11
CA ASP A 233 -18.16 -8.97 -0.19
C ASP A 233 -16.80 -9.65 -0.04
N LEU A 234 -15.99 -9.18 0.91
CA LEU A 234 -14.68 -9.77 1.20
C LEU A 234 -14.82 -11.20 1.71
N ALA A 235 -15.74 -11.43 2.66
CA ALA A 235 -16.01 -12.78 3.16
C ALA A 235 -16.48 -13.73 2.04
N SER A 236 -17.36 -13.27 1.15
CA SER A 236 -17.86 -14.06 0.02
C SER A 236 -16.74 -14.36 -0.99
N TYR A 237 -15.87 -13.39 -1.26
CA TYR A 237 -14.71 -13.58 -2.14
C TYR A 237 -13.75 -14.64 -1.59
N VAL A 238 -13.42 -14.59 -0.30
CA VAL A 238 -12.52 -15.56 0.34
C VAL A 238 -13.16 -16.95 0.39
N ASN A 239 -14.41 -17.05 0.85
CA ASN A 239 -15.12 -18.33 0.97
C ASN A 239 -15.46 -18.97 -0.38
N GLY A 240 -15.54 -18.17 -1.46
CA GLY A 240 -15.81 -18.65 -2.81
C GLY A 240 -14.57 -19.15 -3.56
N ALA A 241 -13.37 -18.92 -3.05
CA ALA A 241 -12.15 -19.31 -3.73
C ALA A 241 -11.84 -20.81 -3.54
N SER A 242 -11.64 -21.52 -4.64
CA SER A 242 -11.25 -22.93 -4.66
C SER A 242 -9.72 -23.09 -4.82
N VAL A 243 -8.97 -22.68 -3.80
CA VAL A 243 -7.50 -22.84 -3.74
C VAL A 243 -7.08 -23.36 -2.37
N ARG A 244 -5.87 -23.92 -2.26
CA ARG A 244 -5.34 -24.37 -0.96
C ARG A 244 -4.90 -23.19 -0.12
N GLU A 245 -4.81 -23.38 1.18
CA GLU A 245 -4.37 -22.38 2.14
C GLU A 245 -2.98 -21.83 1.79
N ASN A 246 -2.06 -22.69 1.36
CA ASN A 246 -0.71 -22.30 0.94
C ASN A 246 -0.63 -21.60 -0.42
N ASP A 247 -1.74 -21.48 -1.13
CA ASP A 247 -1.83 -20.68 -2.36
C ASP A 247 -2.27 -19.22 -2.05
N TRP A 248 -2.52 -18.87 -0.78
CA TRP A 248 -2.92 -17.54 -0.33
C TRP A 248 -1.75 -16.68 0.16
N LEU A 249 -1.80 -15.40 -0.20
CA LEU A 249 -1.01 -14.33 0.38
C LEU A 249 -1.92 -13.21 0.90
N VAL A 250 -1.73 -12.79 2.14
CA VAL A 250 -2.35 -11.60 2.71
C VAL A 250 -1.28 -10.54 2.90
N VAL A 251 -1.33 -9.47 2.12
CA VAL A 251 -0.46 -8.30 2.26
C VAL A 251 -1.14 -7.27 3.16
N LEU A 252 -0.44 -6.87 4.21
CA LEU A 252 -0.85 -5.86 5.17
C LEU A 252 0.04 -4.63 5.01
N ASP A 253 -0.53 -3.60 4.39
CA ASP A 253 0.11 -2.32 4.12
C ASP A 253 0.02 -1.39 5.34
N GLY A 254 1.11 -0.69 5.64
CA GLY A 254 1.15 0.37 6.63
C GLY A 254 1.22 -0.03 8.10
N MET A 255 1.62 0.93 8.94
CA MET A 255 1.88 0.72 10.37
C MET A 255 0.63 0.28 11.13
N GLY A 256 -0.51 0.93 10.90
CA GLY A 256 -1.76 0.64 11.60
C GLY A 256 -2.24 -0.79 11.37
N ARG A 257 -2.42 -1.17 10.10
CA ARG A 257 -2.95 -2.48 9.71
C ARG A 257 -1.96 -3.61 9.96
N SER A 258 -0.67 -3.37 9.76
CA SER A 258 0.35 -4.43 9.75
C SER A 258 1.07 -4.61 11.08
N LEU A 259 1.44 -3.49 11.72
CA LEU A 259 2.27 -3.53 12.92
C LEU A 259 1.39 -3.41 14.17
N GLU A 260 0.47 -2.45 14.22
CA GLU A 260 -0.32 -2.18 15.42
C GLU A 260 -1.39 -3.24 15.66
N SER A 261 -2.25 -3.51 14.67
CA SER A 261 -3.37 -4.44 14.84
C SER A 261 -3.05 -5.89 14.52
N ASN A 262 -2.11 -6.17 13.59
CA ASN A 262 -1.95 -7.51 13.03
C ASN A 262 -0.50 -8.01 12.93
N TRP A 263 0.40 -7.55 13.82
CA TRP A 263 1.80 -8.02 13.83
C TRP A 263 1.93 -9.55 13.98
N ASN A 264 0.99 -10.19 14.67
CA ASN A 264 0.94 -11.64 14.87
C ASN A 264 -0.12 -12.32 14.00
N ALA A 265 -0.47 -11.77 12.84
CA ALA A 265 -1.53 -12.29 11.99
C ALA A 265 -1.47 -13.79 11.71
N ALA A 266 -0.27 -14.32 11.46
CA ALA A 266 -0.03 -15.74 11.24
C ALA A 266 -0.61 -16.64 12.36
N SER A 267 -0.75 -16.15 13.59
CA SER A 267 -1.28 -16.93 14.72
C SER A 267 -2.78 -17.20 14.69
N TYR A 268 -3.54 -16.45 13.90
CA TYR A 268 -5.00 -16.61 13.77
C TYR A 268 -5.46 -16.79 12.31
N MET A 269 -4.53 -16.78 11.35
CA MET A 269 -4.81 -17.19 9.97
C MET A 269 -4.91 -18.71 9.86
N SER A 270 -5.59 -19.19 8.81
CA SER A 270 -5.65 -20.64 8.53
C SER A 270 -4.24 -21.19 8.25
N PRO A 271 -3.88 -22.38 8.74
CA PRO A 271 -2.56 -22.97 8.54
C PRO A 271 -2.11 -22.98 7.07
N GLY A 272 -0.88 -22.53 6.81
CA GLY A 272 -0.30 -22.45 5.47
C GLY A 272 -0.52 -21.13 4.74
N VAL A 273 -1.43 -20.26 5.18
CA VAL A 273 -1.59 -18.90 4.61
C VAL A 273 -0.34 -18.06 4.88
N ASP A 274 0.20 -17.43 3.85
CA ASP A 274 1.29 -16.48 4.00
C ASP A 274 0.75 -15.07 4.29
N VAL A 275 1.39 -14.36 5.23
CA VAL A 275 1.10 -12.97 5.56
C VAL A 275 2.35 -12.14 5.36
N LEU A 276 2.27 -11.13 4.50
CA LEU A 276 3.33 -10.17 4.24
C LEU A 276 3.01 -8.83 4.89
N SER A 277 3.80 -8.44 5.88
CA SER A 277 3.82 -7.08 6.38
C SER A 277 4.69 -6.20 5.49
N LEU A 278 4.11 -5.17 4.87
CA LEU A 278 4.82 -4.09 4.18
C LEU A 278 4.51 -2.78 4.92
N ALA A 279 5.48 -2.25 5.65
CA ALA A 279 5.25 -1.03 6.43
C ALA A 279 6.55 -0.31 6.74
N MET A 280 6.42 0.91 7.25
CA MET A 280 7.49 1.63 7.92
C MET A 280 7.15 1.86 9.38
N VAL A 281 8.16 1.79 10.26
CA VAL A 281 7.99 2.12 11.69
C VAL A 281 7.90 3.64 11.84
N LYS A 282 6.71 4.20 12.08
CA LYS A 282 6.49 5.66 12.19
C LYS A 282 6.36 6.19 13.62
N SER A 283 6.56 5.35 14.63
CA SER A 283 6.42 5.78 16.04
C SER A 283 7.40 5.11 16.99
N GLU A 284 7.87 5.86 17.97
CA GLU A 284 8.80 5.41 19.03
C GLU A 284 8.27 4.23 19.85
N ILE A 285 6.95 4.16 20.05
CA ILE A 285 6.32 3.06 20.78
C ILE A 285 6.46 1.76 19.98
N ASN A 286 6.21 1.81 18.68
CA ASN A 286 6.37 0.66 17.79
C ASN A 286 7.84 0.29 17.62
N ALA A 287 8.73 1.27 17.45
CA ALA A 287 10.18 1.07 17.38
C ALA A 287 10.68 0.26 18.59
N ARG A 288 10.35 0.70 19.81
CA ARG A 288 10.70 -0.04 21.04
C ARG A 288 10.08 -1.43 21.12
N ARG A 289 8.79 -1.57 20.80
CA ARG A 289 8.08 -2.87 20.85
C ARG A 289 8.70 -3.90 19.89
N LEU A 290 9.18 -3.44 18.74
CA LEU A 290 9.71 -4.28 17.68
C LEU A 290 11.24 -4.45 17.75
N GLY A 291 11.92 -3.72 18.64
CA GLY A 291 13.39 -3.68 18.66
C GLY A 291 13.98 -3.06 17.40
N ALA A 292 13.30 -2.07 16.83
CA ALA A 292 13.61 -1.34 15.61
C ALA A 292 13.83 0.15 15.89
N GLU A 293 14.22 0.90 14.88
CA GLU A 293 14.29 2.37 14.90
C GLU A 293 13.12 2.99 14.11
N VAL A 294 12.83 4.26 14.37
CA VAL A 294 11.86 5.00 13.55
C VAL A 294 12.41 5.10 12.12
N TYR A 295 11.53 4.87 11.14
CA TYR A 295 11.79 4.74 9.71
C TYR A 295 12.42 3.42 9.27
N ASP A 296 12.64 2.45 10.17
CA ASP A 296 12.97 1.09 9.76
C ASP A 296 11.85 0.52 8.87
N CYS A 297 12.26 -0.06 7.73
CA CYS A 297 11.36 -0.75 6.82
C CYS A 297 11.06 -2.16 7.35
N VAL A 298 9.80 -2.56 7.21
CA VAL A 298 9.29 -3.88 7.52
C VAL A 298 8.85 -4.54 6.22
N VAL A 299 9.61 -5.54 5.77
CA VAL A 299 9.22 -6.48 4.70
C VAL A 299 9.31 -7.86 5.29
N ARG A 300 8.22 -8.33 5.91
CA ARG A 300 8.23 -9.55 6.71
C ARG A 300 7.16 -10.52 6.26
N LEU A 301 7.59 -11.67 5.74
CA LEU A 301 6.72 -12.78 5.35
C LEU A 301 6.65 -13.80 6.50
N ASN A 302 5.44 -14.13 6.94
CA ASN A 302 5.20 -15.20 7.91
C ASN A 302 4.17 -16.17 7.36
N THR A 303 4.44 -17.48 7.49
CA THR A 303 3.45 -18.51 7.17
C THR A 303 2.69 -18.89 8.44
N ALA A 304 1.37 -18.96 8.38
CA ALA A 304 0.53 -19.45 9.47
C ALA A 304 0.92 -20.90 9.83
N PRO A 305 1.28 -21.19 11.09
CA PRO A 305 1.79 -22.50 11.47
C PRO A 305 0.67 -23.54 11.43
N ASN A 306 1.05 -24.80 11.18
CA ASN A 306 0.16 -25.91 11.48
C ASN A 306 -0.11 -25.95 12.98
N VAL A 307 -1.38 -26.04 13.36
CA VAL A 307 -1.76 -26.27 14.76
C VAL A 307 -1.25 -27.66 15.14
N SER A 308 -0.29 -27.71 16.06
CA SER A 308 0.25 -28.95 16.64
C SER A 308 -0.77 -29.64 17.55
#